data_AF-A0A2E4DWS3-F1
#
_entry.id   AF-A0A2E4DWS3-F1
#
_cell.length_a   1.000
_cell.length_b   1.000
_cell.length_c   1.000
_cell.angle_alpha   90.00
_cell.angle_beta   90.00
_cell.angle_gamma   90.00
#
_symmetry.space_group_name_H-M   'P 1'
#
loop_
_entity.id
_entity.type
_entity.pdbx_description
1 polymer ?
#
loop_
_entity_poly.entity_id
_entity_poly.type
_entity_poly.pdbx_seq_one_letter_code
_entity_poly.pdbx_strand_id
1 'polypeptide(L)'
;MKKSRLHKTFPFSITLIYLLFVSFLQSQSSIDAFLIGNNTTTLRGSQQDGLDTPRDLDFHKDADRQNELWVINEGASAYASNTLYQEIVCVPHNSTLMFTIYDSYGDGICCAFGNGYYNVYACGSVQANGGNFQNEESTNFSIGSCNTADCDTSLSTITINIMTDNYGGETSWDLIDANTQEVYAFHGEPGGSTVTYYNAGQDNQWAEYRKDSFSSHFMNTASAIAMSENNNFANTLDCQDGNYNPTGYFTGCSLWDSDTTVYARVNQNGPLLGSHIDMIHQSPYSEGIASAGGNVYW
;
A
#
# COMPACT_ATOMS: atom_id res chain seq x y z
N MET A 1 -24.85 -100.71 18.03
CA MET A 1 -25.31 -100.83 19.43
C MET A 1 -24.22 -100.31 20.37
N LYS A 2 -24.63 -99.53 21.40
CA LYS A 2 -23.87 -98.98 22.56
C LYS A 2 -22.81 -97.90 22.23
N LYS A 3 -23.13 -96.60 22.32
CA LYS A 3 -23.18 -95.66 23.48
C LYS A 3 -21.88 -95.54 24.28
N SER A 4 -21.34 -94.31 24.36
CA SER A 4 -20.67 -93.67 25.53
C SER A 4 -19.69 -92.58 25.04
N ARG A 5 -19.59 -91.34 25.52
CA ARG A 5 -20.26 -90.53 26.56
C ARG A 5 -19.90 -89.07 26.25
N LEU A 6 -20.83 -88.15 26.50
CA LEU A 6 -20.64 -86.70 26.48
C LEU A 6 -20.20 -86.23 27.89
N HIS A 7 -19.28 -85.27 28.00
CA HIS A 7 -19.09 -84.29 29.10
C HIS A 7 -17.78 -83.52 28.81
N LYS A 8 -17.60 -82.21 29.00
CA LYS A 8 -18.36 -81.09 29.58
C LYS A 8 -17.77 -79.80 28.98
N THR A 9 -18.60 -78.78 28.81
CA THR A 9 -18.24 -77.43 28.37
C THR A 9 -17.49 -76.63 29.44
N PHE A 10 -16.53 -75.78 29.05
CA PHE A 10 -16.17 -74.56 29.77
C PHE A 10 -16.01 -73.41 28.76
N PRO A 11 -16.53 -72.21 29.04
CA PRO A 11 -16.67 -71.14 28.06
C PRO A 11 -15.37 -70.32 27.99
N PHE A 12 -14.84 -70.12 26.78
CA PHE A 12 -13.87 -69.06 26.55
C PHE A 12 -14.63 -67.75 26.35
N SER A 13 -14.59 -66.90 27.38
CA SER A 13 -15.05 -65.53 27.35
C SER A 13 -14.29 -64.75 26.28
N ILE A 14 -14.95 -64.44 25.16
CA ILE A 14 -14.46 -63.45 24.20
C ILE A 14 -14.81 -62.08 24.78
N THR A 15 -13.90 -61.51 25.56
CA THR A 15 -13.94 -60.08 25.89
C THR A 15 -13.58 -59.31 24.62
N LEU A 16 -14.59 -58.87 23.89
CA LEU A 16 -14.47 -57.91 22.79
C LEU A 16 -14.21 -56.53 23.41
N ILE A 17 -12.93 -56.13 23.50
CA ILE A 17 -12.55 -54.78 23.89
C ILE A 17 -12.86 -53.86 22.70
N TYR A 18 -14.01 -53.18 22.75
CA TYR A 18 -14.28 -52.04 21.87
C TYR A 18 -13.37 -50.88 22.32
N LEU A 19 -12.21 -50.75 21.70
CA LEU A 19 -11.42 -49.53 21.75
C LEU A 19 -12.17 -48.44 20.95
N LEU A 20 -13.00 -47.67 21.65
CA LEU A 20 -13.49 -46.37 21.18
C LEU A 20 -12.30 -45.42 21.11
N PHE A 21 -11.56 -45.47 20.01
CA PHE A 21 -10.69 -44.37 19.60
C PHE A 21 -11.61 -43.23 19.19
N VAL A 22 -11.98 -42.38 20.15
CA VAL A 22 -12.49 -41.05 19.83
C VAL A 22 -11.29 -40.26 19.36
N SER A 23 -11.01 -40.33 18.07
CA SER A 23 -10.13 -39.37 17.40
C SER A 23 -10.79 -38.00 17.53
N PHE A 24 -10.38 -37.22 18.52
CA PHE A 24 -10.56 -35.78 18.53
C PHE A 24 -9.69 -35.19 17.42
N LEU A 25 -10.10 -35.39 16.16
CA LEU A 25 -9.69 -34.52 15.08
C LEU A 25 -10.49 -33.23 15.26
N GLN A 26 -9.98 -32.31 16.07
CA GLN A 26 -10.43 -30.94 15.94
C GLN A 26 -9.98 -30.47 14.56
N SER A 27 -10.93 -30.04 13.73
CA SER A 27 -10.62 -29.21 12.57
C SER A 27 -9.97 -27.94 13.10
N GLN A 28 -8.66 -27.93 13.28
CA GLN A 28 -7.94 -26.68 13.53
C GLN A 28 -8.03 -25.88 12.25
N SER A 29 -8.62 -24.68 12.34
CA SER A 29 -8.62 -23.77 11.21
C SER A 29 -7.17 -23.47 10.85
N SER A 30 -6.89 -23.26 9.55
CA SER A 30 -5.60 -22.70 9.13
C SER A 30 -5.32 -21.36 9.81
N ILE A 31 -6.38 -20.62 10.18
CA ILE A 31 -6.29 -19.41 11.01
C ILE A 31 -5.79 -19.75 12.42
N ASP A 32 -6.29 -20.81 13.06
CA ASP A 32 -5.85 -21.19 14.40
C ASP A 32 -4.37 -21.57 14.38
N ALA A 33 -3.94 -22.35 13.37
CA ALA A 33 -2.54 -22.71 13.17
C ALA A 33 -1.65 -21.49 12.92
N PHE A 34 -2.14 -20.47 12.21
CA PHE A 34 -1.43 -19.20 12.03
C PHE A 34 -1.36 -18.41 13.36
N LEU A 35 -2.47 -18.27 14.09
CA LEU A 35 -2.53 -17.44 15.30
C LEU A 35 -1.72 -18.03 16.47
N ILE A 36 -1.65 -19.36 16.60
CA ILE A 36 -0.95 -20.03 17.70
C ILE A 36 0.40 -20.65 17.29
N GLY A 37 0.69 -20.66 15.99
CA GLY A 37 1.90 -21.23 15.42
C GLY A 37 3.13 -20.38 15.67
N ASN A 38 4.30 -21.01 15.68
CA ASN A 38 5.57 -20.30 15.64
C ASN A 38 5.88 -19.88 14.20
N ASN A 39 5.29 -18.78 13.76
CA ASN A 39 5.46 -18.28 12.40
C ASN A 39 6.73 -17.44 12.30
N THR A 40 7.49 -17.65 11.22
CA THR A 40 8.56 -16.75 10.81
C THR A 40 8.00 -15.77 9.78
N THR A 41 8.14 -14.47 10.03
CA THR A 41 7.79 -13.42 9.07
C THR A 41 9.01 -13.04 8.25
N THR A 42 8.84 -12.92 6.94
CA THR A 42 9.86 -12.40 6.02
C THR A 42 9.35 -11.10 5.44
N LEU A 43 10.16 -10.04 5.47
CA LEU A 43 9.85 -8.80 4.78
C LEU A 43 9.80 -9.08 3.27
N ARG A 44 8.65 -8.89 2.65
CA ARG A 44 8.43 -9.08 1.21
C ARG A 44 8.06 -7.79 0.47
N GLY A 45 7.88 -6.69 1.18
CA GLY A 45 7.53 -5.41 0.58
C GLY A 45 7.79 -4.24 1.52
N SER A 46 8.22 -3.09 0.99
CA SER A 46 8.47 -1.87 1.76
C SER A 46 8.16 -0.60 0.97
N GLN A 47 8.36 0.57 1.59
CA GLN A 47 8.24 1.87 0.90
C GLN A 47 9.16 1.98 -0.33
N GLN A 48 10.28 1.25 -0.35
CA GLN A 48 11.17 1.16 -1.50
C GLN A 48 10.47 0.65 -2.77
N ASP A 49 9.46 -0.21 -2.61
CA ASP A 49 8.68 -0.74 -3.71
C ASP A 49 7.56 0.23 -4.14
N GLY A 50 7.44 1.38 -3.49
CA GLY A 50 6.36 2.34 -3.66
C GLY A 50 5.13 2.07 -2.80
N LEU A 51 5.22 1.22 -1.77
CA LEU A 51 4.12 1.05 -0.81
C LEU A 51 3.96 2.33 0.03
N ASP A 52 2.79 2.94 -0.04
CA ASP A 52 2.40 4.13 0.71
C ASP A 52 1.00 3.94 1.27
N THR A 53 0.88 3.86 2.59
CA THR A 53 -0.41 3.63 3.26
C THR A 53 -1.25 2.55 2.53
N PRO A 54 -0.71 1.31 2.37
CA PRO A 54 -1.41 0.25 1.66
C PRO A 54 -2.69 -0.12 2.41
N ARG A 55 -3.83 -0.16 1.70
CA ARG A 55 -5.16 -0.37 2.30
C ARG A 55 -5.71 -1.77 2.07
N ASP A 56 -5.45 -2.34 0.90
CA ASP A 56 -5.98 -3.64 0.51
C ASP A 56 -5.08 -4.33 -0.52
N LEU A 57 -5.32 -5.63 -0.72
CA LEU A 57 -4.58 -6.44 -1.68
C LEU A 57 -5.46 -7.52 -2.30
N ASP A 58 -5.15 -7.90 -3.53
CA ASP A 58 -5.75 -9.08 -4.14
C ASP A 58 -4.78 -9.78 -5.09
N PHE A 59 -4.95 -11.10 -5.24
CA PHE A 59 -4.23 -11.89 -6.23
C PHE A 59 -4.97 -11.86 -7.56
N HIS A 60 -4.19 -11.78 -8.64
CA HIS A 60 -4.72 -11.92 -9.98
C HIS A 60 -5.40 -13.29 -10.19
N LYS A 61 -6.49 -13.31 -10.97
CA LYS A 61 -7.35 -14.50 -11.12
C LYS A 61 -7.00 -15.41 -12.30
N ASP A 62 -6.25 -14.91 -13.28
CA ASP A 62 -5.67 -15.74 -14.35
C ASP A 62 -4.64 -16.73 -13.77
N ALA A 63 -4.77 -18.00 -14.15
CA ALA A 63 -3.91 -19.09 -13.73
C ALA A 63 -2.43 -18.88 -14.09
N ASP A 64 -2.15 -18.22 -15.22
CA ASP A 64 -0.77 -17.93 -15.65
C ASP A 64 -0.15 -16.76 -14.86
N ARG A 65 -0.99 -15.99 -14.14
CA ARG A 65 -0.62 -14.81 -13.34
C ARG A 65 -0.93 -15.00 -11.84
N GLN A 66 -1.18 -16.23 -11.39
CA GLN A 66 -1.64 -16.53 -10.03
C GLN A 66 -0.71 -16.08 -8.88
N ASN A 67 0.55 -15.76 -9.18
CA ASN A 67 1.52 -15.21 -8.21
C ASN A 67 1.74 -13.70 -8.39
N GLU A 68 0.82 -13.00 -9.04
CA GLU A 68 0.78 -11.55 -9.06
C GLU A 68 -0.11 -11.07 -7.91
N LEU A 69 0.52 -10.49 -6.90
CA LEU A 69 -0.14 -9.84 -5.77
C LEU A 69 -0.19 -8.33 -6.03
N TRP A 70 -1.39 -7.79 -6.15
CA TRP A 70 -1.59 -6.37 -6.34
C TRP A 70 -1.97 -5.74 -5.02
N VAL A 71 -1.23 -4.74 -4.60
CA VAL A 71 -1.49 -3.95 -3.39
C VAL A 71 -1.95 -2.57 -3.84
N ILE A 72 -3.05 -2.09 -3.27
CA ILE A 72 -3.52 -0.73 -3.52
C ILE A 72 -3.10 0.20 -2.38
N ASN A 73 -2.52 1.33 -2.75
CA ASN A 73 -2.18 2.41 -1.86
C ASN A 73 -3.32 3.41 -1.82
N GLU A 74 -3.60 3.95 -0.64
CA GLU A 74 -4.54 5.06 -0.47
C GLU A 74 -4.14 6.28 -1.32
N GLY A 75 -2.82 6.49 -1.42
CA GLY A 75 -2.22 7.71 -1.93
C GLY A 75 -2.18 8.80 -0.88
N ALA A 76 -1.31 9.78 -1.08
CA ALA A 76 -1.27 10.94 -0.22
C ALA A 76 -2.58 11.75 -0.33
N SER A 77 -2.97 12.39 0.77
CA SER A 77 -3.97 13.46 0.71
C SER A 77 -3.31 14.74 0.20
N ALA A 78 -4.02 15.49 -0.65
CA ALA A 78 -3.55 16.81 -1.07
C ALA A 78 -3.29 17.72 0.14
N TYR A 79 -2.10 18.32 0.20
CA TYR A 79 -1.85 19.37 1.16
C TYR A 79 -2.79 20.55 0.95
N ALA A 80 -3.29 21.10 2.05
CA ALA A 80 -4.08 22.31 2.04
C ALA A 80 -3.19 23.51 1.69
N SER A 81 -3.78 24.52 1.05
CA SER A 81 -3.11 25.79 0.76
C SER A 81 -2.71 26.54 2.03
N ASN A 82 -1.61 27.28 1.96
CA ASN A 82 -1.10 28.18 3.00
C ASN A 82 -1.03 27.52 4.39
N THR A 83 -0.62 26.25 4.43
CA THR A 83 -0.62 25.42 5.64
C THR A 83 0.79 24.90 5.91
N LEU A 84 1.17 24.92 7.19
CA LEU A 84 2.44 24.35 7.65
C LEU A 84 2.26 22.86 7.97
N TYR A 85 2.98 22.02 7.27
CA TYR A 85 3.16 20.60 7.55
C TYR A 85 4.53 20.37 8.21
N GLN A 86 4.56 19.46 9.18
CA GLN A 86 5.78 19.06 9.88
C GLN A 86 5.85 17.55 9.93
N GLU A 87 6.97 17.01 9.45
CA GLU A 87 7.22 15.58 9.36
C GLU A 87 8.50 15.23 10.10
N ILE A 88 8.43 14.14 10.87
CA ILE A 88 9.55 13.63 11.67
C ILE A 88 9.96 12.29 11.08
N VAL A 89 11.19 12.23 10.57
CA VAL A 89 11.74 11.04 9.90
C VAL A 89 12.93 10.52 10.66
N CYS A 90 12.99 9.21 10.89
CA CYS A 90 14.10 8.55 11.55
C CYS A 90 14.99 7.87 10.50
N VAL A 91 16.28 8.19 10.50
CA VAL A 91 17.26 7.66 9.54
C VAL A 91 18.47 7.08 10.28
N PRO A 92 19.22 6.13 9.68
CA PRO A 92 20.45 5.62 10.29
C PRO A 92 21.46 6.73 10.59
N HIS A 93 22.26 6.54 11.63
CA HIS A 93 23.36 7.45 11.91
C HIS A 93 24.40 7.47 10.79
N ASN A 94 25.00 8.63 10.56
CA ASN A 94 26.05 8.82 9.55
C ASN A 94 25.59 8.55 8.10
N SER A 95 24.29 8.68 7.83
CA SER A 95 23.74 8.60 6.48
C SER A 95 24.09 9.84 5.64
N THR A 96 24.19 9.64 4.32
CA THR A 96 24.18 10.72 3.33
C THR A 96 22.82 10.71 2.67
N LEU A 97 22.10 11.80 2.80
CA LEU A 97 20.72 11.92 2.38
C LEU A 97 20.59 12.85 1.18
N MET A 98 19.55 12.61 0.39
CA MET A 98 19.04 13.53 -0.63
C MET A 98 17.60 13.85 -0.26
N PHE A 99 17.32 15.13 -0.07
CA PHE A 99 15.95 15.61 0.01
C PHE A 99 15.57 16.23 -1.33
N THR A 100 14.43 15.82 -1.88
CA THR A 100 13.86 16.43 -3.07
C THR A 100 12.44 16.89 -2.78
N ILE A 101 12.11 18.10 -3.23
CA ILE A 101 10.75 18.63 -3.23
C ILE A 101 10.31 18.87 -4.66
N TYR A 102 9.03 18.63 -4.93
CA TYR A 102 8.40 18.67 -6.24
C TYR A 102 7.16 19.55 -6.23
N ASP A 103 6.87 20.12 -7.40
CA ASP A 103 5.72 20.97 -7.67
C ASP A 103 5.18 20.66 -9.08
N SER A 104 3.97 20.12 -9.15
CA SER A 104 3.46 19.54 -10.39
C SER A 104 2.98 20.58 -11.41
N TYR A 105 2.63 21.81 -11.02
CA TYR A 105 2.37 22.91 -11.97
C TYR A 105 3.66 23.64 -12.39
N GLY A 106 4.72 23.56 -11.61
CA GLY A 106 6.06 24.02 -11.96
C GLY A 106 6.31 25.50 -11.74
N ASP A 107 5.50 26.15 -10.91
CA ASP A 107 5.72 27.50 -10.41
C ASP A 107 6.39 27.52 -9.03
N GLY A 108 6.54 26.35 -8.40
CA GLY A 108 7.14 26.16 -7.11
C GLY A 108 6.27 26.72 -5.99
N ILE A 109 6.64 26.44 -4.74
CA ILE A 109 5.86 26.87 -3.57
C ILE A 109 6.08 28.35 -3.19
N CYS A 110 6.79 29.13 -4.00
CA CYS A 110 7.07 30.56 -3.81
C CYS A 110 7.44 31.18 -5.17
N CYS A 111 7.15 32.45 -5.48
CA CYS A 111 6.70 33.55 -4.60
C CYS A 111 5.58 34.40 -5.23
N ALA A 112 5.20 34.07 -6.46
CA ALA A 112 4.16 34.79 -7.20
C ALA A 112 2.76 34.38 -6.76
N PHE A 113 2.60 33.12 -6.35
CA PHE A 113 1.33 32.49 -6.00
C PHE A 113 1.24 32.09 -4.53
N GLY A 114 2.07 32.67 -3.67
CA GLY A 114 2.06 32.42 -2.23
C GLY A 114 3.45 32.64 -1.66
N ASN A 115 3.57 32.58 -0.34
CA ASN A 115 4.87 32.67 0.34
C ASN A 115 5.14 31.37 1.09
N GLY A 116 5.10 30.26 0.35
CA GLY A 116 5.51 28.96 0.85
C GLY A 116 7.02 28.84 0.94
N TYR A 117 7.47 27.82 1.66
CA TYR A 117 8.88 27.48 1.84
C TYR A 117 9.01 26.08 2.44
N TYR A 118 10.20 25.50 2.33
CA TYR A 118 10.56 24.31 3.09
C TYR A 118 11.83 24.53 3.92
N ASN A 119 11.94 23.81 5.03
CA ASN A 119 13.16 23.71 5.83
C ASN A 119 13.38 22.26 6.27
N VAL A 120 14.56 21.71 6.00
CA VAL A 120 14.99 20.40 6.46
C VAL A 120 16.03 20.59 7.56
N TYR A 121 15.70 20.12 8.76
CA TYR A 121 16.58 20.18 9.93
C TYR A 121 17.15 18.80 10.22
N ALA A 122 18.45 18.75 10.47
CA ALA A 122 19.12 17.58 11.03
C ALA A 122 20.07 18.03 12.14
N CYS A 123 20.11 17.27 13.23
CA CYS A 123 21.02 17.53 14.34
C CYS A 123 20.96 18.97 14.88
N GLY A 124 19.77 19.58 14.90
CA GLY A 124 19.55 20.95 15.36
C GLY A 124 20.02 22.06 14.42
N SER A 125 20.36 21.74 13.17
CA SER A 125 20.80 22.70 12.16
C SER A 125 20.08 22.50 10.82
N VAL A 126 19.85 23.60 10.09
CA VAL A 126 19.23 23.56 8.75
C VAL A 126 20.21 22.95 7.76
N GLN A 127 19.79 21.89 7.07
CA GLN A 127 20.55 21.22 6.01
C GLN A 127 20.12 21.66 4.62
N ALA A 128 18.82 21.90 4.43
CA ALA A 128 18.25 22.40 3.18
C ALA A 128 17.10 23.38 3.49
N ASN A 129 16.94 24.39 2.66
CA ASN A 129 15.81 25.32 2.71
C ASN A 129 15.63 25.98 1.34
N GLY A 130 14.41 26.31 0.99
CA GLY A 130 14.08 26.87 -0.30
C GLY A 130 12.59 27.10 -0.47
N GLY A 131 12.16 27.21 -1.73
CA GLY A 131 10.76 27.39 -2.09
C GLY A 131 10.55 28.02 -3.48
N ASN A 132 11.54 28.75 -4.00
CA ASN A 132 11.50 29.32 -5.35
C ASN A 132 12.24 28.40 -6.33
N PHE A 133 11.54 27.37 -6.78
CA PHE A 133 11.99 26.43 -7.81
C PHE A 133 10.88 26.30 -8.88
N GLN A 134 11.15 25.57 -9.96
CA GLN A 134 10.10 25.27 -10.95
C GLN A 134 9.41 23.96 -10.55
N ASN A 135 9.73 22.86 -11.24
CA ASN A 135 9.11 21.57 -10.97
C ASN A 135 9.75 20.80 -9.80
N GLU A 136 11.03 21.04 -9.51
CA GLU A 136 11.73 20.33 -8.43
C GLU A 136 12.96 21.10 -7.92
N GLU A 137 13.36 20.79 -6.68
CA GLU A 137 14.64 21.18 -6.09
C GLU A 137 15.18 20.05 -5.21
N SER A 138 16.46 19.70 -5.39
CA SER A 138 17.13 18.65 -4.60
C SER A 138 18.35 19.18 -3.87
N THR A 139 18.56 18.72 -2.64
CA THR A 139 19.76 19.01 -1.84
C THR A 139 20.33 17.74 -1.21
N ASN A 140 21.63 17.51 -1.44
CA ASN A 140 22.38 16.44 -0.79
C ASN A 140 23.08 16.95 0.47
N PHE A 141 22.98 16.19 1.56
CA PHE A 141 23.65 16.50 2.82
C PHE A 141 24.00 15.22 3.60
N SER A 142 25.10 15.27 4.35
CA SER A 142 25.49 14.17 5.24
C SER A 142 25.25 14.58 6.67
N ILE A 143 24.68 13.66 7.45
CA ILE A 143 24.45 13.86 8.87
C ILE A 143 25.45 13.04 9.69
N GLY A 144 25.67 13.43 10.95
CA GLY A 144 26.38 12.58 11.91
C GLY A 144 25.44 11.73 12.75
N SER A 145 25.97 11.12 13.81
CA SER A 145 25.15 10.62 14.91
C SER A 145 24.71 11.80 15.78
N CYS A 146 23.42 12.07 15.81
CA CYS A 146 22.81 13.01 16.72
C CYS A 146 21.56 12.37 17.33
N ASN A 147 21.44 12.52 18.64
CA ASN A 147 20.46 11.79 19.43
C ASN A 147 19.27 12.71 19.74
N THR A 148 18.06 12.27 19.44
CA THR A 148 16.84 13.08 19.55
C THR A 148 15.67 12.20 20.00
N ALA A 149 14.82 12.75 20.86
CA ALA A 149 13.85 12.03 21.68
C ALA A 149 12.74 11.27 20.90
N ASP A 150 12.65 11.49 19.59
CA ASP A 150 11.56 11.01 18.74
C ASP A 150 11.88 9.69 18.02
N CYS A 151 13.15 9.25 18.01
CA CYS A 151 13.60 8.03 17.36
C CYS A 151 14.32 7.08 18.34
N ASP A 152 14.53 5.82 17.94
CA ASP A 152 15.42 4.93 18.69
C ASP A 152 16.85 5.48 18.73
N THR A 153 17.58 5.14 19.78
CA THR A 153 18.97 5.49 20.06
C THR A 153 19.99 5.11 18.98
N SER A 154 19.59 4.29 18.00
CA SER A 154 20.38 3.89 16.84
C SER A 154 20.15 4.75 15.59
N LEU A 155 19.23 5.72 15.67
CA LEU A 155 18.76 6.55 14.56
C LEU A 155 18.93 8.04 14.87
N SER A 156 19.10 8.84 13.82
CA SER A 156 19.07 10.30 13.86
C SER A 156 17.69 10.80 13.42
N THR A 157 17.18 11.87 14.04
CA THR A 157 15.92 12.52 13.61
C THR A 157 16.18 13.60 12.56
N ILE A 158 15.37 13.59 11.50
CA ILE A 158 15.21 14.65 10.52
C ILE A 158 13.83 15.28 10.71
N THR A 159 13.77 16.61 10.73
CA THR A 159 12.50 17.34 10.78
C THR A 159 12.34 18.11 9.47
N ILE A 160 11.25 17.85 8.76
CA ILE A 160 10.92 18.51 7.50
C ILE A 160 9.71 19.40 7.75
N ASN A 161 9.87 20.71 7.57
CA ASN A 161 8.79 21.68 7.66
C ASN A 161 8.48 22.20 6.27
N ILE A 162 7.23 22.15 5.84
CA ILE A 162 6.76 22.66 4.54
C ILE A 162 5.59 23.61 4.79
N MET A 163 5.78 24.89 4.49
CA MET A 163 4.69 25.84 4.33
C MET A 163 4.29 25.83 2.85
N THR A 164 3.08 25.39 2.56
CA THR A 164 2.54 25.43 1.20
C THR A 164 2.15 26.86 0.78
N ASP A 165 2.00 27.06 -0.52
CA ASP A 165 1.60 28.32 -1.13
C ASP A 165 0.06 28.34 -1.33
N ASN A 166 -0.47 29.10 -2.30
CA ASN A 166 -1.92 29.08 -2.55
C ASN A 166 -2.43 27.75 -3.13
N TYR A 167 -1.54 26.85 -3.55
CA TYR A 167 -1.86 25.58 -4.20
C TYR A 167 -1.09 24.44 -3.51
N GLY A 168 -1.41 24.14 -2.25
CA GLY A 168 -0.68 23.08 -1.54
C GLY A 168 -0.75 21.68 -2.19
N GLY A 169 -1.83 21.38 -2.91
CA GLY A 169 -2.11 20.04 -3.43
C GLY A 169 -1.15 19.53 -4.51
N GLU A 170 -0.27 20.38 -5.02
CA GLU A 170 0.76 20.03 -6.01
C GLU A 170 2.14 19.79 -5.39
N THR A 171 2.32 20.10 -4.10
CA THR A 171 3.57 19.88 -3.40
C THR A 171 3.73 18.41 -2.99
N SER A 172 4.81 17.78 -3.42
CA SER A 172 5.24 16.44 -2.96
C SER A 172 6.74 16.45 -2.67
N TRP A 173 7.26 15.45 -1.96
CA TRP A 173 8.67 15.40 -1.58
C TRP A 173 9.12 13.99 -1.21
N ASP A 174 10.42 13.72 -1.30
CA ASP A 174 11.06 12.52 -0.78
C ASP A 174 12.35 12.81 0.00
N LEU A 175 12.70 11.87 0.88
CA LEU A 175 13.97 11.81 1.58
C LEU A 175 14.54 10.40 1.42
N ILE A 176 15.65 10.31 0.69
CA ILE A 176 16.29 9.04 0.37
C ILE A 176 17.76 9.02 0.82
N ASP A 177 18.33 7.83 1.00
CA ASP A 177 19.78 7.67 1.08
C ASP A 177 20.39 7.93 -0.31
N ALA A 178 21.28 8.91 -0.38
CA ALA A 178 21.87 9.34 -1.65
C ALA A 178 22.76 8.25 -2.30
N ASN A 179 23.25 7.27 -1.53
CA ASN A 179 24.11 6.21 -2.05
C ASN A 179 23.32 4.96 -2.43
N THR A 180 22.41 4.51 -1.56
CA THR A 180 21.67 3.26 -1.76
C THR A 180 20.34 3.46 -2.48
N GLN A 181 19.87 4.72 -2.58
CA GLN A 181 18.54 5.08 -3.07
C GLN A 181 17.41 4.49 -2.20
N GLU A 182 17.72 4.16 -0.95
CA GLU A 182 16.73 3.71 0.04
C GLU A 182 15.81 4.88 0.42
N VAL A 183 14.50 4.69 0.31
CA VAL A 183 13.50 5.70 0.68
C VAL A 183 13.24 5.64 2.19
N TYR A 184 13.51 6.74 2.91
CA TYR A 184 13.25 6.84 4.35
C TYR A 184 11.89 7.46 4.67
N ALA A 185 11.46 8.42 3.86
CA ALA A 185 10.13 9.00 3.92
C ALA A 185 9.83 9.72 2.61
N PHE A 186 8.54 9.89 2.32
CA PHE A 186 8.07 10.75 1.25
C PHE A 186 6.63 11.17 1.52
N HIS A 187 6.19 12.22 0.84
CA HIS A 187 4.79 12.55 0.66
C HIS A 187 4.54 12.57 -0.84
N GLY A 188 3.78 11.61 -1.34
CA GLY A 188 3.47 11.52 -2.76
C GLY A 188 2.47 12.57 -3.23
N GLU A 189 2.25 12.64 -4.54
CA GLU A 189 1.13 13.41 -5.09
C GLU A 189 -0.22 12.84 -4.64
N PRO A 190 -1.31 13.60 -4.72
CA PRO A 190 -2.64 13.10 -4.39
C PRO A 190 -3.09 11.93 -5.25
N GLY A 191 -3.97 11.08 -4.71
CA GLY A 191 -4.53 9.94 -5.42
C GLY A 191 -3.73 8.65 -5.24
N GLY A 192 -4.46 7.54 -5.22
CA GLY A 192 -3.95 6.21 -4.99
C GLY A 192 -3.09 5.68 -6.13
N SER A 193 -2.45 4.57 -5.84
CA SER A 193 -1.55 3.88 -6.75
C SER A 193 -1.60 2.39 -6.48
N THR A 194 -0.89 1.60 -7.27
CA THR A 194 -0.72 0.18 -6.97
C THR A 194 0.76 -0.20 -6.96
N VAL A 195 1.06 -1.23 -6.17
CA VAL A 195 2.32 -1.96 -6.23
C VAL A 195 1.98 -3.40 -6.55
N THR A 196 2.49 -3.89 -7.69
CA THR A 196 2.30 -5.27 -8.11
C THR A 196 3.56 -6.07 -7.81
N TYR A 197 3.43 -7.08 -6.95
CA TYR A 197 4.47 -8.05 -6.70
C TYR A 197 4.31 -9.27 -7.60
N TYR A 198 5.27 -9.46 -8.50
CA TYR A 198 5.37 -10.62 -9.38
C TYR A 198 6.15 -11.73 -8.70
N ASN A 199 5.76 -12.99 -8.94
CA ASN A 199 6.28 -14.16 -8.22
C ASN A 199 6.16 -14.00 -6.69
N ALA A 200 5.03 -13.45 -6.23
CA ALA A 200 4.77 -13.17 -4.83
C ALA A 200 5.04 -14.40 -3.94
N GLY A 201 5.81 -14.17 -2.87
CA GLY A 201 6.22 -15.21 -1.91
C GLY A 201 7.46 -16.03 -2.31
N GLN A 202 7.93 -15.93 -3.56
CA GLN A 202 9.09 -16.68 -4.06
C GLN A 202 10.41 -15.89 -3.90
N ASP A 203 11.55 -16.56 -4.11
CA ASP A 203 12.87 -15.93 -3.96
C ASP A 203 13.23 -14.96 -5.09
N ASN A 204 12.55 -15.08 -6.24
CA ASN A 204 12.67 -14.20 -7.41
C ASN A 204 11.51 -13.18 -7.51
N GLN A 205 10.90 -12.84 -6.37
CA GLN A 205 9.88 -11.80 -6.32
C GLN A 205 10.46 -10.44 -6.71
N TRP A 206 9.69 -9.65 -7.45
CA TRP A 206 10.02 -8.25 -7.74
C TRP A 206 8.75 -7.40 -7.78
N ALA A 207 8.88 -6.09 -7.60
CA ALA A 207 7.76 -5.16 -7.50
C ALA A 207 7.70 -4.18 -8.67
N GLU A 208 6.50 -3.80 -9.08
CA GLU A 208 6.24 -2.71 -10.02
C GLU A 208 5.26 -1.71 -9.40
N TYR A 209 5.73 -0.49 -9.13
CA TYR A 209 4.87 0.64 -8.75
C TYR A 209 4.20 1.26 -9.97
N ARG A 210 2.91 1.60 -9.87
CA ARG A 210 2.13 2.26 -10.93
C ARG A 210 1.17 3.29 -10.32
N LYS A 211 1.15 4.47 -10.91
CA LYS A 211 0.19 5.54 -10.60
C LYS A 211 -0.34 6.14 -11.89
N ASP A 212 -1.66 6.21 -12.00
CA ASP A 212 -2.34 6.83 -13.14
C ASP A 212 -2.39 8.36 -12.99
N SER A 213 -2.25 9.11 -14.08
CA SER A 213 -2.24 10.58 -14.04
C SER A 213 -3.56 11.20 -13.60
N PHE A 214 -4.66 10.44 -13.61
CA PHE A 214 -5.97 10.85 -13.08
C PHE A 214 -6.36 10.08 -11.81
N SER A 215 -5.40 9.41 -11.16
CA SER A 215 -5.60 8.72 -9.88
C SER A 215 -6.13 9.62 -8.77
N SER A 216 -5.83 10.92 -8.78
CA SER A 216 -6.38 11.90 -7.83
C SER A 216 -7.91 12.01 -7.89
N HIS A 217 -8.53 11.52 -8.96
CA HIS A 217 -9.97 11.39 -9.12
C HIS A 217 -10.44 9.93 -9.00
N PHE A 218 -9.89 9.03 -9.83
CA PHE A 218 -10.38 7.65 -9.96
C PHE A 218 -9.84 6.68 -8.88
N MET A 219 -8.80 7.09 -8.15
CA MET A 219 -8.19 6.40 -7.00
C MET A 219 -8.03 7.35 -5.80
N ASN A 220 -8.80 8.44 -5.72
CA ASN A 220 -8.77 9.36 -4.58
C ASN A 220 -9.08 8.63 -3.26
N THR A 221 -8.12 8.61 -2.32
CA THR A 221 -8.21 7.85 -1.06
C THR A 221 -8.66 6.41 -1.31
N ALA A 222 -7.95 5.69 -2.18
CA ALA A 222 -8.36 4.35 -2.59
C ALA A 222 -8.35 3.39 -1.41
N SER A 223 -9.47 2.70 -1.19
CA SER A 223 -9.68 1.94 0.06
C SER A 223 -9.62 0.42 -0.11
N ALA A 224 -10.05 -0.11 -1.25
CA ALA A 224 -10.09 -1.55 -1.50
C ALA A 224 -9.82 -1.88 -2.97
N ILE A 225 -9.39 -3.11 -3.25
CA ILE A 225 -9.14 -3.62 -4.61
C ILE A 225 -9.72 -5.03 -4.77
N ALA A 226 -10.38 -5.29 -5.90
CA ALA A 226 -10.80 -6.63 -6.25
C ALA A 226 -10.42 -6.95 -7.69
N MET A 227 -9.70 -8.06 -7.87
CA MET A 227 -9.38 -8.64 -9.18
C MET A 227 -10.53 -9.53 -9.64
N SER A 228 -10.85 -9.45 -10.92
CA SER A 228 -11.87 -10.28 -11.58
C SER A 228 -11.24 -11.21 -12.61
N GLU A 229 -11.90 -12.33 -12.91
CA GLU A 229 -11.40 -13.35 -13.84
C GLU A 229 -11.35 -12.91 -15.31
N ASN A 230 -11.92 -11.74 -15.64
CA ASN A 230 -11.86 -11.15 -16.98
C ASN A 230 -10.67 -10.19 -17.16
N ASN A 231 -9.62 -10.31 -16.33
CA ASN A 231 -8.42 -9.46 -16.33
C ASN A 231 -8.70 -7.99 -16.04
N ASN A 232 -9.81 -7.67 -15.40
CA ASN A 232 -10.07 -6.34 -14.87
C ASN A 232 -9.92 -6.34 -13.36
N PHE A 233 -9.71 -5.16 -12.81
CA PHE A 233 -9.87 -4.92 -11.38
C PHE A 233 -10.70 -3.67 -11.15
N ALA A 234 -11.28 -3.57 -9.97
CA ALA A 234 -11.93 -2.36 -9.53
C ALA A 234 -11.43 -1.94 -8.16
N ASN A 235 -11.51 -0.65 -7.87
CA ASN A 235 -11.23 -0.10 -6.55
C ASN A 235 -12.38 0.79 -6.06
N THR A 236 -12.48 0.93 -4.75
CA THR A 236 -13.37 1.86 -4.07
C THR A 236 -12.65 3.13 -3.64
N LEU A 237 -13.40 4.14 -3.19
CA LEU A 237 -12.90 5.46 -2.80
C LEU A 237 -13.48 5.89 -1.44
N ASP A 238 -12.60 6.13 -0.46
CA ASP A 238 -12.92 6.61 0.90
C ASP A 238 -13.14 8.13 0.96
N CYS A 239 -13.86 8.66 -0.02
CA CYS A 239 -14.11 10.11 -0.07
C CYS A 239 -15.57 10.41 -0.36
N GLN A 240 -15.95 11.67 -0.13
CA GLN A 240 -17.27 12.16 -0.47
C GLN A 240 -17.39 12.44 -1.97
N ASP A 241 -16.33 13.01 -2.55
CA ASP A 241 -16.29 13.52 -3.90
C ASP A 241 -14.84 13.43 -4.42
N GLY A 242 -14.66 12.83 -5.61
CA GLY A 242 -13.34 12.60 -6.19
C GLY A 242 -12.66 13.88 -6.70
N ASN A 243 -13.31 15.05 -6.63
CA ASN A 243 -12.77 16.33 -7.09
C ASN A 243 -12.58 17.33 -5.93
N TYR A 244 -12.53 16.85 -4.68
CA TYR A 244 -12.39 17.70 -3.49
C TYR A 244 -13.49 18.77 -3.35
N ASN A 245 -14.67 18.55 -3.94
CA ASN A 245 -15.82 19.42 -3.74
C ASN A 245 -16.54 19.07 -2.42
N PRO A 246 -16.53 19.93 -1.39
CA PRO A 246 -17.11 19.61 -0.08
C PRO A 246 -18.63 19.45 -0.10
N THR A 247 -19.29 19.87 -1.18
CA THR A 247 -20.75 19.74 -1.36
C THR A 247 -21.11 18.67 -2.39
N GLY A 248 -20.11 18.05 -3.02
CA GLY A 248 -20.27 16.99 -3.99
C GLY A 248 -20.59 15.64 -3.35
N TYR A 249 -21.14 14.75 -4.16
CA TYR A 249 -21.34 13.32 -3.85
C TYR A 249 -20.97 12.47 -5.09
N PHE A 250 -20.05 12.97 -5.90
CA PHE A 250 -19.69 12.40 -7.19
C PHE A 250 -18.36 11.64 -7.06
N THR A 251 -18.45 10.48 -6.44
CA THR A 251 -17.39 9.48 -6.37
C THR A 251 -18.00 8.08 -6.32
N GLY A 252 -17.17 7.06 -6.49
CA GLY A 252 -17.58 5.66 -6.47
C GLY A 252 -16.54 4.76 -7.13
N CYS A 253 -16.88 3.48 -7.29
CA CYS A 253 -15.92 2.50 -7.74
C CYS A 253 -15.44 2.78 -9.17
N SER A 254 -14.14 2.64 -9.37
CA SER A 254 -13.49 2.78 -10.68
C SER A 254 -13.06 1.41 -11.20
N LEU A 255 -13.26 1.18 -12.50
CA LEU A 255 -12.92 -0.04 -13.21
C LEU A 255 -11.65 0.17 -14.05
N TRP A 256 -10.77 -0.82 -14.06
CA TRP A 256 -9.47 -0.78 -14.70
C TRP A 256 -9.16 -2.10 -15.40
N ASP A 257 -8.30 -2.01 -16.42
CA ASP A 257 -7.66 -3.18 -17.02
C ASP A 257 -6.46 -3.60 -16.15
N SER A 258 -6.25 -4.89 -15.91
CA SER A 258 -5.06 -5.40 -15.20
C SER A 258 -3.87 -5.68 -16.15
N ASP A 259 -4.04 -5.51 -17.47
CA ASP A 259 -2.95 -5.52 -18.44
C ASP A 259 -2.02 -4.33 -18.15
N THR A 260 -0.81 -4.64 -17.69
CA THR A 260 0.16 -3.63 -17.30
C THR A 260 0.78 -2.87 -18.47
N THR A 261 0.47 -3.24 -19.71
CA THR A 261 0.73 -2.43 -20.91
C THR A 261 -0.29 -1.30 -21.09
N VAL A 262 -1.48 -1.42 -20.47
CA VAL A 262 -2.58 -0.45 -20.52
C VAL A 262 -2.60 0.41 -19.26
N TYR A 263 -2.73 -0.23 -18.09
CA TYR A 263 -2.91 0.43 -16.81
C TYR A 263 -1.74 1.36 -16.46
N ALA A 264 -2.09 2.60 -16.11
CA ALA A 264 -1.17 3.71 -15.82
C ALA A 264 -0.11 3.95 -16.92
N ARG A 265 -0.41 3.61 -18.19
CA ARG A 265 0.50 3.83 -19.35
C ARG A 265 -0.19 4.46 -20.53
N VAL A 266 -1.44 4.10 -20.78
CA VAL A 266 -2.23 4.69 -21.88
C VAL A 266 -2.92 5.96 -21.40
N ASN A 267 -3.01 6.97 -22.27
CA ASN A 267 -3.68 8.26 -22.02
C ASN A 267 -3.10 9.13 -20.89
N GLN A 268 -1.89 8.86 -20.41
CA GLN A 268 -1.34 9.59 -19.25
C GLN A 268 -1.13 11.09 -19.50
N ASN A 269 -0.92 11.48 -20.76
CA ASN A 269 -0.79 12.86 -21.22
C ASN A 269 -1.79 13.18 -22.36
N GLY A 270 -2.85 12.38 -22.47
CA GLY A 270 -3.81 12.43 -23.58
C GLY A 270 -5.04 13.27 -23.25
N PRO A 271 -5.98 13.44 -24.22
CA PRO A 271 -7.27 14.10 -23.97
C PRO A 271 -8.23 13.24 -23.13
N LEU A 272 -7.89 11.97 -22.89
CA LEU A 272 -8.66 11.04 -22.07
C LEU A 272 -8.13 11.07 -20.63
N LEU A 273 -9.00 10.78 -19.66
CA LEU A 273 -8.71 10.91 -18.24
C LEU A 273 -7.97 9.67 -17.71
N GLY A 274 -6.79 9.38 -18.26
CA GLY A 274 -5.96 8.25 -17.86
C GLY A 274 -6.44 6.90 -18.41
N SER A 275 -6.04 5.83 -17.73
CA SER A 275 -6.20 4.43 -18.18
C SER A 275 -7.44 3.72 -17.62
N HIS A 276 -8.20 4.38 -16.74
CA HIS A 276 -9.46 3.81 -16.23
C HIS A 276 -10.42 3.49 -17.39
N ILE A 277 -11.23 2.45 -17.21
CA ILE A 277 -12.21 2.00 -18.20
C ILE A 277 -13.53 2.74 -17.99
N ASP A 278 -14.00 2.76 -16.74
CA ASP A 278 -15.29 3.33 -16.36
C ASP A 278 -15.30 3.66 -14.86
N MET A 279 -16.26 4.45 -14.42
CA MET A 279 -16.48 4.79 -13.02
C MET A 279 -17.97 4.96 -12.75
N ILE A 280 -18.46 4.28 -11.71
CA ILE A 280 -19.78 4.59 -11.18
C ILE A 280 -19.70 5.80 -10.27
N HIS A 281 -20.67 6.70 -10.42
CA HIS A 281 -20.81 7.85 -9.53
C HIS A 281 -21.92 7.55 -8.51
N GLN A 282 -21.88 8.19 -7.34
CA GLN A 282 -22.86 8.08 -6.25
C GLN A 282 -22.66 6.88 -5.29
N SER A 283 -21.41 6.46 -5.07
CA SER A 283 -21.04 5.54 -3.98
C SER A 283 -19.97 6.17 -3.08
N PRO A 284 -20.27 7.31 -2.40
CA PRO A 284 -19.34 7.97 -1.51
C PRO A 284 -18.99 7.12 -0.30
N TYR A 285 -17.74 7.24 0.17
CA TYR A 285 -17.19 6.51 1.32
C TYR A 285 -17.34 4.98 1.18
N SER A 286 -17.05 4.46 -0.01
CA SER A 286 -17.03 3.03 -0.25
C SER A 286 -15.69 2.47 0.22
N GLU A 287 -15.72 1.48 1.12
CA GLU A 287 -14.51 0.97 1.80
C GLU A 287 -14.19 -0.50 1.51
N GLY A 288 -15.07 -1.21 0.82
CA GLY A 288 -14.90 -2.62 0.54
C GLY A 288 -15.44 -2.95 -0.82
N ILE A 289 -14.77 -3.88 -1.49
CA ILE A 289 -15.16 -4.36 -2.80
C ILE A 289 -14.86 -5.85 -2.91
N ALA A 290 -15.73 -6.60 -3.58
CA ALA A 290 -15.36 -7.92 -4.06
C ALA A 290 -15.97 -8.22 -5.42
N SER A 291 -15.23 -9.01 -6.20
CA SER A 291 -15.63 -9.39 -7.55
C SER A 291 -16.74 -10.45 -7.53
N ALA A 292 -17.80 -10.19 -8.30
CA ALA A 292 -18.85 -11.14 -8.67
C ALA A 292 -18.56 -11.90 -9.97
N GLY A 293 -17.47 -11.53 -10.62
CA GLY A 293 -17.09 -11.98 -11.94
C GLY A 293 -17.45 -11.00 -13.06
N GLY A 294 -16.64 -11.03 -14.12
CA GLY A 294 -16.68 -10.04 -15.20
C GLY A 294 -16.48 -8.61 -14.67
N ASN A 295 -17.31 -7.67 -15.14
CA ASN A 295 -17.32 -6.27 -14.68
C ASN A 295 -18.35 -6.03 -13.56
N VAL A 296 -18.63 -7.03 -12.74
CA VAL A 296 -19.63 -6.94 -11.66
C VAL A 296 -18.92 -7.07 -10.31
N TYR A 297 -19.16 -6.09 -9.44
CA TYR A 297 -18.55 -5.97 -8.12
C TYR A 297 -19.63 -5.58 -7.10
N TRP A 298 -19.44 -5.94 -5.83
CA TRP A 298 -20.30 -5.56 -4.71
C TRP A 298 -19.51 -4.89 -3.60
#